data_AF-A0A7W9WBV4-F1
#
_entry.id   AF-A0A7W9WBV4-F1
#
_cell.length_a   1.000
_cell.length_b   1.000
_cell.length_c   1.000
_cell.angle_alpha   90.00
_cell.angle_beta   90.00
_cell.angle_gamma   90.00
#
_symmetry.space_group_name_H-M   'P 1'
#
loop_
_entity.id
_entity.type
_entity.pdbx_description
1 polymer ?
#
loop_
_entity_poly.entity_id
_entity_poly.type
_entity_poly.pdbx_seq_one_letter_code
_entity_poly.pdbx_strand_id
1 'polypeptide(L)'
;MLTTFFDWQHSLTSLSGPSYLAVWIVQPEFAHSSQVVTAIQSQLDRYKHIFGEPSPDGPPLPAEYQKLPSADKLMWQTYPWCILVDSFDYPDGWPAWALEKPHYLCEPEDNDAYLMVQTGWVWVGMLPEAAYLSVSPETSVLTP
;
A
#
# COMPACT_ATOMS: atom_id res chain seq x y z
N MET A 1 5.02 13.64 3.15
CA MET A 1 4.17 12.46 2.86
C MET A 1 2.79 12.60 3.49
N LEU A 2 2.63 12.63 4.82
CA LEU A 2 1.29 12.82 5.43
C LEU A 2 0.62 14.13 5.05
N THR A 3 1.35 15.25 4.98
CA THR A 3 0.80 16.53 4.47
C THR A 3 0.23 16.35 3.06
N THR A 4 1.02 15.78 2.14
CA THR A 4 0.58 15.47 0.77
C THR A 4 -0.65 14.58 0.74
N PHE A 5 -0.72 13.57 1.60
CA PHE A 5 -1.90 12.72 1.71
C PHE A 5 -3.15 13.53 2.09
N PHE A 6 -3.09 14.38 3.12
CA PHE A 6 -4.26 15.16 3.53
C PHE A 6 -4.64 16.25 2.52
N ASP A 7 -3.66 16.84 1.82
CA ASP A 7 -3.93 17.78 0.72
C ASP A 7 -4.65 17.09 -0.45
N TRP A 8 -4.21 15.88 -0.79
CA TRP A 8 -4.85 15.07 -1.84
C TRP A 8 -6.21 14.57 -1.41
N GLN A 9 -6.36 14.18 -0.15
CA GLN A 9 -7.65 13.79 0.42
C GLN A 9 -8.68 14.89 0.25
N HIS A 10 -8.32 16.13 0.59
CA HIS A 10 -9.20 17.27 0.42
C HIS A 10 -9.59 17.45 -1.06
N SER A 11 -8.62 17.36 -1.97
CA SER A 11 -8.84 17.50 -3.41
C SER A 11 -9.76 16.39 -3.96
N LEU A 12 -9.60 15.15 -3.51
CA LEU A 12 -10.38 13.99 -3.96
C LEU A 12 -11.84 14.04 -3.53
N THR A 13 -12.18 14.76 -2.45
CA THR A 13 -13.59 14.95 -2.05
C THR A 13 -14.42 15.70 -3.08
N SER A 14 -13.78 16.42 -4.01
CA SER A 14 -14.47 17.10 -5.10
C SER A 14 -14.83 16.19 -6.28
N LEU A 15 -14.33 14.95 -6.30
CA LEU A 15 -14.61 14.00 -7.39
C LEU A 15 -15.91 13.22 -7.14
N SER A 16 -16.74 13.10 -8.16
CA SER A 16 -18.05 12.44 -8.10
C SER A 16 -17.98 10.90 -8.22
N GLY A 17 -16.93 10.26 -7.71
CA GLY A 17 -16.76 8.82 -7.85
C GLY A 17 -15.85 8.20 -6.78
N PRO A 18 -15.86 6.86 -6.67
CA PRO A 18 -15.03 6.16 -5.70
C PRO A 18 -13.55 6.43 -5.99
N SER A 19 -12.80 6.71 -4.93
CA SER A 19 -11.35 6.89 -4.97
C SER A 19 -10.70 6.02 -3.91
N TYR A 20 -9.48 5.60 -4.18
CA TYR A 20 -8.58 4.98 -3.23
C TYR A 20 -7.49 6.00 -2.93
N LEU A 21 -7.18 6.22 -1.66
CA LEU A 21 -6.05 7.03 -1.24
C LEU A 21 -5.37 6.35 -0.06
N ALA A 22 -4.07 6.11 -0.17
CA ALA A 22 -3.27 5.50 0.87
C ALA A 22 -1.88 6.13 0.99
N VAL A 23 -1.28 6.00 2.16
CA VAL A 23 0.14 6.22 2.40
C VAL A 23 0.81 4.88 2.60
N TRP A 24 1.88 4.61 1.85
CA TRP A 24 2.71 3.43 2.01
C TRP A 24 4.04 3.83 2.63
N ILE A 25 4.37 3.22 3.76
CA ILE A 25 5.68 3.33 4.39
C ILE A 25 6.35 1.97 4.24
N VAL A 26 7.49 1.93 3.57
CA VAL A 26 8.24 0.70 3.33
C VAL A 26 9.54 0.73 4.13
N GLN A 27 9.86 -0.36 4.82
CA GLN A 27 11.18 -0.58 5.39
C GLN A 27 11.74 -1.94 4.93
N PRO A 28 13.06 -2.03 4.67
CA PRO A 28 14.07 -0.97 4.86
C PRO A 28 14.13 0.09 3.74
N GLU A 29 13.38 -0.06 2.65
CA GLU A 29 13.52 0.76 1.43
C GLU A 29 12.75 2.08 1.43
N PHE A 30 12.74 2.81 2.55
CA PHE A 30 11.87 3.97 2.72
C PHE A 30 11.98 4.99 1.58
N ALA A 31 13.20 5.34 1.18
CA ALA A 31 13.47 6.42 0.23
C ALA A 31 12.96 6.14 -1.21
N HIS A 32 12.89 4.87 -1.61
CA HIS A 32 12.56 4.50 -3.00
C HIS A 32 11.15 3.91 -3.13
N SER A 33 10.64 3.31 -2.05
CA SER A 33 9.43 2.47 -2.10
C SER A 33 8.26 3.06 -1.30
N SER A 34 8.50 4.04 -0.42
CA SER A 34 7.41 4.74 0.30
C SER A 34 6.77 5.83 -0.56
N GLN A 35 5.45 5.91 -0.56
CA GLN A 35 4.72 6.82 -1.43
C GLN A 35 3.31 7.15 -0.91
N VAL A 36 2.73 8.23 -1.43
CA VAL A 36 1.29 8.50 -1.35
C VAL A 36 0.68 8.03 -2.67
N VAL A 37 -0.32 7.16 -2.59
CA VAL A 37 -0.94 6.53 -3.75
C VAL A 37 -2.40 6.92 -3.83
N THR A 38 -2.84 7.33 -5.01
CA THR A 38 -4.25 7.53 -5.34
C THR A 38 -4.64 6.68 -6.54
N ALA A 39 -5.85 6.13 -6.52
CA ALA A 39 -6.43 5.44 -7.66
C ALA A 39 -7.91 5.81 -7.82
N ILE A 40 -8.34 5.85 -9.08
CA ILE A 40 -9.73 6.13 -9.46
C ILE A 40 -10.18 5.09 -10.49
N GLN A 41 -11.49 4.90 -10.61
CA GLN A 41 -12.11 4.09 -11.65
C GLN A 41 -11.50 2.67 -11.74
N SER A 42 -11.01 2.27 -12.92
CA SER A 42 -10.55 0.91 -13.20
C SER A 42 -9.31 0.47 -12.42
N GLN A 43 -8.60 1.40 -11.77
CA GLN A 43 -7.41 1.06 -10.98
C GLN A 43 -7.75 0.75 -9.51
N LEU A 44 -8.98 0.99 -9.05
CA LEU A 44 -9.36 0.80 -7.66
C LEU A 44 -9.11 -0.63 -7.17
N ASP A 45 -9.61 -1.61 -7.92
CA ASP A 45 -9.51 -3.01 -7.51
C ASP A 45 -8.06 -3.48 -7.49
N ARG A 46 -7.25 -3.03 -8.44
CA ARG A 46 -5.81 -3.33 -8.44
C ARG A 46 -5.14 -2.85 -7.16
N TYR A 47 -5.34 -1.59 -6.77
CA TYR A 47 -4.67 -1.03 -5.60
C TYR A 47 -5.20 -1.55 -4.26
N LYS A 48 -6.47 -1.94 -4.20
CA LYS A 48 -7.03 -2.60 -3.01
C LYS A 48 -6.41 -3.97 -2.74
N HIS A 49 -5.97 -4.67 -3.77
CA HIS A 49 -5.47 -6.05 -3.66
C HIS A 49 -3.96 -6.17 -3.94
N ILE A 50 -3.24 -5.07 -4.15
CA ILE A 50 -1.84 -5.11 -4.62
C ILE A 50 -0.91 -5.84 -3.63
N PHE A 51 -1.23 -5.84 -2.35
CA PHE A 51 -0.47 -6.53 -1.30
C PHE A 51 -1.13 -7.84 -0.81
N GLY A 52 -2.28 -8.22 -1.37
CA GLY A 52 -3.08 -9.32 -0.86
C GLY A 52 -3.71 -9.00 0.50
N GLU A 53 -3.65 -9.96 1.43
CA GLU A 53 -4.23 -9.85 2.76
C GLU A 53 -3.26 -9.24 3.78
N PRO A 54 -3.75 -8.39 4.72
CA PRO A 54 -2.93 -7.90 5.83
C PRO A 54 -2.37 -9.04 6.66
N SER A 55 -1.11 -8.90 7.10
CA SER A 55 -0.47 -9.86 7.98
C SER A 55 -0.81 -9.58 9.45
N PRO A 56 -1.50 -10.49 10.17
CA PRO A 56 -1.78 -10.31 11.59
C PRO A 56 -0.51 -10.40 12.46
N ASP A 57 0.52 -11.07 11.95
CA ASP A 57 1.82 -11.22 12.60
C ASP A 57 2.82 -10.12 12.18
N GLY A 58 2.37 -9.17 11.36
CA GLY A 58 3.18 -8.04 10.92
C GLY A 58 3.55 -7.12 12.10
N PRO A 59 4.75 -6.52 12.09
CA PRO A 59 5.14 -5.57 13.12
C PRO A 59 4.18 -4.36 13.13
N PRO A 60 3.98 -3.73 14.30
CA PRO A 60 3.25 -2.47 14.36
C PRO A 60 4.00 -1.40 13.57
N LEU A 61 3.29 -0.33 13.16
CA LEU A 61 3.92 0.84 12.56
C LEU A 61 5.08 1.32 13.44
N PRO A 62 6.28 1.62 12.91
CA PRO A 62 7.39 2.10 13.73
C PRO A 62 7.02 3.34 14.56
N ALA A 63 7.52 3.39 15.80
CA ALA A 63 7.10 4.38 16.80
C ALA A 63 7.40 5.83 16.38
N GLU A 64 8.46 6.04 15.59
CA GLU A 64 8.80 7.32 14.99
C GLU A 64 7.72 7.84 14.03
N TYR A 65 7.02 6.94 13.32
CA TYR A 65 5.94 7.31 12.41
C TYR A 65 4.60 7.45 13.14
N GLN A 66 4.36 6.66 14.19
CA GLN A 66 3.17 6.81 15.04
C GLN A 66 3.08 8.19 15.68
N LYS A 67 4.22 8.80 16.00
CA LYS A 67 4.31 10.13 16.63
C LYS A 67 4.08 11.29 15.64
N LEU A 68 3.98 11.01 14.35
CA LEU A 68 3.81 12.06 13.37
C LEU A 68 2.39 12.67 13.48
N PRO A 69 2.25 14.00 13.35
CA PRO A 69 0.95 14.64 13.38
C PRO A 69 -0.02 14.01 12.36
N SER A 70 -1.23 13.69 12.80
CA SER A 70 -2.30 13.07 12.00
C SER A 70 -2.05 11.62 11.56
N ALA A 71 -0.96 10.96 12.00
CA ALA A 71 -0.79 9.52 11.78
C ALA A 71 -1.87 8.70 12.51
N ASP A 72 -2.36 9.20 13.63
CA ASP A 72 -3.45 8.66 14.45
C ASP A 72 -4.81 8.68 13.77
N LYS A 73 -4.98 9.48 12.70
CA LYS A 73 -6.22 9.55 11.92
C LYS A 73 -6.34 8.44 10.88
N LEU A 74 -5.24 7.71 10.62
CA LEU A 74 -5.20 6.65 9.62
C LEU A 74 -5.36 5.29 10.27
N MET A 75 -6.07 4.39 9.59
CA MET A 75 -6.05 2.97 9.85
C MET A 75 -4.84 2.37 9.16
N TRP A 76 -3.95 1.77 9.95
CA TRP A 76 -2.73 1.16 9.46
C TRP A 76 -2.89 -0.36 9.36
N GLN A 77 -2.53 -0.90 8.21
CA GLN A 77 -2.43 -2.34 7.96
C GLN A 77 -1.00 -2.66 7.52
N THR A 78 -0.50 -3.83 7.93
CA THR A 78 0.88 -4.26 7.67
C THR A 78 0.89 -5.42 6.69
N TYR A 79 1.78 -5.39 5.70
CA TYR A 79 1.93 -6.44 4.70
C TYR A 79 3.41 -6.78 4.48
N PRO A 80 3.73 -8.02 4.09
CA PRO A 80 5.06 -8.38 3.63
C PRO A 80 5.49 -7.49 2.45
N TRP A 81 6.69 -6.91 2.53
CA TRP A 81 7.31 -6.26 1.37
C TRP A 81 8.24 -7.26 0.70
N CYS A 82 7.88 -7.66 -0.52
CA CYS A 82 8.66 -8.59 -1.32
C CYS A 82 9.32 -7.87 -2.50
N ILE A 83 10.56 -8.25 -2.79
CA ILE A 83 11.23 -7.90 -4.04
C ILE A 83 11.29 -9.12 -4.94
N LEU A 84 11.43 -8.86 -6.23
CA LEU A 84 11.64 -9.87 -7.26
C LEU A 84 13.15 -10.05 -7.47
N VAL A 85 13.61 -11.28 -7.41
CA VAL A 85 14.96 -11.70 -7.80
C VAL A 85 14.83 -12.52 -9.08
N ASP A 86 15.41 -12.02 -10.16
CA ASP A 86 15.32 -12.60 -11.49
C ASP A 86 16.34 -13.73 -11.66
N SER A 87 15.92 -14.90 -12.17
CA SER A 87 16.84 -16.00 -12.47
C SER A 87 17.91 -15.63 -13.49
N PHE A 88 17.62 -14.69 -14.39
CA PHE A 88 18.56 -14.22 -15.40
C PHE A 88 19.82 -13.59 -14.79
N ASP A 89 19.67 -12.86 -13.68
CA ASP A 89 20.79 -12.22 -12.97
C ASP A 89 21.65 -13.24 -12.20
N TYR A 90 21.15 -14.47 -12.00
CA TYR A 90 21.76 -15.50 -11.17
C TYR A 90 21.80 -16.87 -11.88
N PRO A 91 22.55 -17.00 -12.99
CA PRO A 91 22.56 -18.21 -13.82
C PRO A 91 23.11 -19.46 -13.10
N ASP A 92 23.92 -19.26 -12.06
CA ASP A 92 24.52 -20.33 -11.25
C ASP A 92 23.65 -20.73 -10.04
N GLY A 93 22.43 -20.19 -9.95
CA GLY A 93 21.48 -20.44 -8.87
C GLY A 93 21.29 -19.24 -7.93
N TRP A 94 20.24 -19.33 -7.11
CA TRP A 94 19.79 -18.23 -6.27
C TRP A 94 20.83 -17.76 -5.26
N PRO A 95 20.92 -16.45 -4.99
CA PRO A 95 21.88 -15.93 -4.03
C PRO A 95 21.50 -16.35 -2.60
N ALA A 96 22.50 -16.68 -1.78
CA ALA A 96 22.30 -17.19 -0.43
C ALA A 96 21.42 -16.26 0.44
N TRP A 97 21.62 -14.94 0.35
CA TRP A 97 20.85 -13.96 1.12
C TRP A 97 19.34 -14.02 0.84
N ALA A 98 18.95 -14.41 -0.37
CA ALA A 98 17.56 -14.53 -0.76
C ALA A 98 16.93 -15.79 -0.18
N LEU A 99 17.68 -16.90 -0.22
CA LEU A 99 17.26 -18.20 0.31
C LEU A 99 17.18 -18.20 1.85
N GLU A 100 17.93 -17.34 2.53
CA GLU A 100 17.87 -17.17 3.99
C GLU A 100 16.62 -16.43 4.50
N LYS A 101 15.86 -15.80 3.60
CA LYS A 101 14.64 -15.03 3.91
C LYS A 101 13.38 -15.81 3.55
N PRO A 102 12.19 -15.47 4.08
CA PRO A 102 10.95 -16.01 3.55
C PRO A 102 10.84 -15.72 2.05
N HIS A 103 10.64 -16.75 1.25
CA HIS A 103 10.57 -16.63 -0.21
C HIS A 103 9.66 -17.68 -0.82
N TYR A 104 9.24 -17.45 -2.06
CA TYR A 104 8.53 -18.43 -2.88
C TYR A 104 8.90 -18.27 -4.35
N LEU A 105 8.83 -19.37 -5.09
CA LEU A 105 9.07 -19.39 -6.54
C LEU A 105 7.81 -18.91 -7.27
N CYS A 106 8.01 -18.09 -8.29
CA CYS A 106 6.97 -17.65 -9.22
C CYS A 106 7.43 -17.95 -10.64
N GLU A 107 6.62 -18.71 -11.39
CA GLU A 107 6.87 -19.05 -12.78
C GLU A 107 5.70 -18.53 -13.62
N PRO A 108 5.76 -17.30 -14.14
CA PRO A 108 4.82 -16.84 -15.15
C PRO A 108 5.01 -17.62 -16.46
N GLU A 109 4.03 -17.52 -17.35
CA GLU A 109 3.88 -18.38 -18.56
C GLU A 109 5.08 -18.35 -19.54
N ASP A 110 6.02 -17.41 -19.39
CA ASP A 110 7.18 -17.19 -20.28
C ASP A 110 8.48 -17.91 -19.85
N ASN A 111 8.42 -18.90 -18.94
CA ASN A 111 9.53 -19.74 -18.47
C ASN A 111 10.66 -19.05 -17.68
N ASP A 112 10.64 -17.73 -17.51
CA ASP A 112 11.59 -17.05 -16.62
C ASP A 112 11.14 -17.23 -15.18
N ALA A 113 11.92 -18.00 -14.40
CA ALA A 113 11.64 -18.19 -12.99
C ALA A 113 12.04 -16.95 -12.20
N TYR A 114 11.17 -16.56 -11.26
CA TYR A 114 11.42 -15.48 -10.32
C TYR A 114 11.37 -16.01 -8.89
N LEU A 115 12.22 -15.46 -8.03
CA LEU A 115 12.15 -15.68 -6.61
C LEU A 115 11.56 -14.43 -5.95
N MET A 116 10.37 -14.56 -5.37
CA MET A 116 9.75 -13.50 -4.57
C MET A 116 10.29 -13.60 -3.15
N VAL A 117 11.03 -12.59 -2.71
CA VAL A 117 11.75 -12.61 -1.42
C VAL A 117 11.22 -11.52 -0.52
N GLN A 118 10.75 -11.87 0.67
CA GLN A 118 10.36 -10.90 1.67
C GLN A 118 11.61 -10.22 2.25
N THR A 119 11.81 -8.95 1.91
CA THR A 119 12.94 -8.16 2.41
C THR A 119 12.56 -7.20 3.52
N GLY A 120 11.26 -6.99 3.74
CA GLY A 120 10.79 -6.21 4.86
C GLY A 120 9.27 -6.14 4.96
N TRP A 121 8.78 -4.95 5.29
CA TRP A 121 7.37 -4.69 5.58
C TRP A 121 6.92 -3.37 4.95
N VAL A 122 5.66 -3.35 4.54
CA VAL A 122 4.96 -2.13 4.16
C VAL A 122 3.78 -1.90 5.12
N TRP A 123 3.69 -0.67 5.63
CA TRP A 123 2.54 -0.19 6.38
C TRP A 123 1.71 0.70 5.47
N VAL A 124 0.45 0.31 5.26
CA VAL A 124 -0.51 1.01 4.43
C VAL A 124 -1.49 1.75 5.35
N GLY A 125 -1.42 3.08 5.33
CA GLY A 125 -2.30 3.98 6.07
C GLY A 125 -3.41 4.50 5.17
N MET A 126 -4.66 4.26 5.54
CA MET A 126 -5.85 4.74 4.84
C MET A 126 -6.78 5.45 5.82
N LEU A 127 -7.65 6.33 5.32
CA LEU A 127 -8.74 6.83 6.17
C LEU A 127 -9.77 5.73 6.42
N PRO A 128 -10.44 5.73 7.58
CA PRO A 128 -11.60 4.87 7.82
C PRO A 128 -12.66 5.07 6.74
N GLU A 129 -13.31 4.01 6.30
CA GLU A 129 -14.34 4.06 5.25
C GLU A 129 -15.49 5.04 5.59
N ALA A 130 -15.80 5.18 6.88
CA ALA A 130 -16.78 6.15 7.39
C ALA A 130 -16.40 7.63 7.12
N ALA A 131 -15.10 7.94 6.98
CA ALA A 131 -14.63 9.29 6.68
C ALA A 131 -14.97 9.75 5.25
N TYR A 132 -15.30 8.82 4.35
CA TYR A 132 -15.78 9.13 3.00
C TYR A 132 -17.30 9.29 2.94
N LEU A 133 -18.04 8.78 3.93
CA LEU A 133 -19.52 8.87 3.99
C LEU A 133 -20.02 10.13 4.71
N SER A 134 -19.20 10.79 5.51
CA SER A 134 -19.54 12.06 6.19
C SER A 134 -19.60 13.28 5.26
N VAL A 135 -19.39 13.09 3.94
CA VAL A 135 -19.46 14.14 2.92
C VAL A 135 -20.51 13.76 1.86
N SER A 136 -21.66 13.23 2.28
CA SER A 136 -22.85 13.32 1.42
C SER A 136 -23.42 14.73 1.58
N PRO A 137 -23.57 15.53 0.50
CA PRO A 137 -24.36 16.74 0.60
C PRO A 137 -25.78 16.31 0.91
N GLU A 138 -26.28 16.72 2.08
CA GLU A 138 -27.72 16.68 2.37
C GLU A 138 -28.43 17.28 1.15
N THR A 139 -29.23 16.46 0.50
CA THR A 139 -30.05 16.89 -0.63
C THR A 139 -31.10 17.84 -0.06
N SER A 140 -30.77 19.13 -0.03
CA SER A 140 -31.75 20.19 0.21
C SER A 140 -32.68 20.28 -0.99
N VAL A 141 -33.85 19.64 -0.82
CA VAL A 141 -35.22 20.09 -1.10
C VAL A 141 -35.46 20.88 -2.39
N LEU A 142 -36.45 20.46 -3.18
CA LEU A 142 -37.45 21.39 -3.75
C LEU A 142 -38.73 20.65 -4.16
N THR A 143 -39.72 20.71 -3.27
CA THR A 143 -41.15 20.57 -3.58
C THR A 143 -41.60 21.80 -4.37
N PRO A 144 -42.43 21.59 -5.40
CA PRO A 144 -43.62 22.41 -5.60
C PRO A 144 -44.91 21.59 -5.48
#